data_AF-A0A4U5JEA7-F1
#
_entry.id   AF-A0A4U5JEA7-F1
#
_cell.length_a   1.000
_cell.length_b   1.000
_cell.length_c   1.000
_cell.angle_alpha   90.00
_cell.angle_beta   90.00
_cell.angle_gamma   90.00
#
_symmetry.space_group_name_H-M   'P 1'
#
loop_
_entity.id
_entity.type
_entity.pdbx_description
1 polymer ?
#
loop_
_entity_poly.entity_id
_entity_poly.type
_entity_poly.pdbx_seq_one_letter_code
_entity_poly.pdbx_strand_id
1 'polypeptide(L)' 'MTGEADAEIEPDPETAALVRSVAEDVRGENSEREQLAMILYRVSDLYDPGEEATPEEIHRNVRNILEIKARGGLPDRDG' A
#
# COMPACT_ATOMS: atom_id res chain seq x y z
N MET A 1 16.80 20.23 -3.88
CA MET A 1 15.39 19.93 -4.21
C MET A 1 14.77 19.44 -2.94
N THR A 2 14.13 20.34 -2.19
CA THR A 2 13.48 20.02 -0.91
C THR A 2 12.19 19.31 -1.28
N GLY A 3 12.18 17.98 -1.17
CA GLY A 3 11.03 17.18 -1.58
C GLY A 3 9.86 17.44 -0.64
N GLU A 4 8.69 17.70 -1.21
CA GLU A 4 7.35 17.66 -0.58
C GLU A 4 6.99 16.27 0.02
N ALA A 5 7.98 15.43 0.32
CA ALA A 5 7.80 14.06 0.79
C ALA A 5 7.39 13.97 2.28
N ASP A 6 7.34 15.11 2.96
CA ASP A 6 7.01 15.26 4.39
C ASP A 6 5.77 16.15 4.58
N ALA A 7 4.88 16.20 3.58
CA ALA A 7 3.57 16.78 3.79
C ALA A 7 2.76 15.80 4.66
N GLU A 8 2.43 16.21 5.88
CA GLU A 8 1.46 15.50 6.72
C GLU A 8 0.17 15.29 5.89
N ILE A 9 -0.24 14.02 5.75
CA ILE A 9 -1.48 13.69 5.07
C ILE A 9 -2.61 13.90 6.06
N GLU A 10 -3.52 14.81 5.74
CA GLU A 10 -4.71 15.03 6.57
C GLU A 10 -5.63 13.81 6.51
N PRO A 11 -6.18 13.35 7.65
CA PRO A 11 -7.14 12.25 7.65
C PRO A 11 -8.37 12.57 6.79
N ASP A 12 -8.71 11.64 5.90
CA ASP A 12 -9.84 11.75 4.98
C ASP A 12 -10.52 10.38 4.80
N PRO A 13 -11.54 10.06 5.62
CA PRO A 13 -12.26 8.79 5.55
C PRO A 13 -12.95 8.55 4.20
N GLU A 14 -13.33 9.61 3.47
CA GLU A 14 -13.96 9.48 2.16
C GLU A 14 -12.93 9.01 1.13
N THR A 15 -11.73 9.60 1.14
CA THR A 15 -10.62 9.13 0.32
C THR A 15 -10.21 7.70 0.68
N ALA A 16 -10.12 7.35 1.97
CA ALA A 16 -9.83 5.98 2.40
C ALA A 16 -10.84 4.98 1.84
N ALA A 17 -12.14 5.27 1.97
CA ALA A 17 -13.21 4.43 1.45
C ALA A 17 -13.19 4.30 -0.07
N LEU A 18 -12.93 5.40 -0.79
CA LEU A 18 -12.82 5.39 -2.26
C LEU A 18 -11.66 4.51 -2.72
N VAL A 19 -10.48 4.65 -2.12
CA VAL A 19 -9.30 3.85 -2.47
C VAL A 19 -9.55 2.36 -2.21
N ARG A 20 -10.23 2.03 -1.10
CA ARG A 20 -10.63 0.64 -0.79
C ARG A 20 -11.64 0.09 -1.79
N SER A 21 -12.61 0.89 -2.23
CA SER A 21 -13.54 0.49 -3.29
C SER A 21 -12.79 0.16 -4.58
N VAL A 22 -11.84 1.00 -4.98
CA VAL A 22 -11.00 0.73 -6.16
C VAL A 22 -10.14 -0.51 -5.95
N ALA A 23 -9.59 -0.73 -4.76
CA ALA A 23 -8.84 -1.94 -4.45
C ALA A 23 -9.68 -3.21 -4.68
N GLU A 24 -10.94 -3.19 -4.25
CA GLU A 24 -11.88 -4.29 -4.48
C GLU A 24 -12.22 -4.48 -5.96
N ASP A 25 -12.45 -3.41 -6.73
CA ASP A 25 -12.75 -3.50 -8.17
C ASP A 25 -11.59 -4.09 -8.98
N VAL A 26 -10.36 -3.80 -8.57
CA VAL A 26 -9.14 -4.23 -9.27
C VAL A 26 -8.71 -5.64 -8.83
N ARG A 27 -9.14 -6.07 -7.65
CA ARG A 27 -8.85 -7.40 -7.11
C ARG A 27 -9.39 -8.48 -8.06
N GLY A 28 -8.52 -9.42 -8.40
CA GLY A 28 -8.85 -10.53 -9.29
C GLY A 28 -8.00 -11.73 -8.98
N GLU A 29 -8.18 -12.82 -9.74
CA GLU A 29 -7.66 -14.15 -9.38
C GLU A 29 -6.15 -14.34 -9.66
N ASN A 30 -5.46 -13.35 -10.24
CA ASN A 30 -4.04 -13.44 -10.51
C ASN A 30 -3.20 -12.64 -9.51
N SER A 31 -1.96 -13.08 -9.33
CA SER A 31 -1.03 -12.53 -8.35
C SER A 31 -0.78 -11.03 -8.52
N GLU A 32 -0.78 -10.53 -9.76
CA GLU A 32 -0.63 -9.13 -10.12
C GLU A 32 -1.77 -8.28 -9.56
N ARG A 33 -3.01 -8.73 -9.77
CA ARG A 33 -4.21 -8.01 -9.35
C ARG A 33 -4.38 -8.04 -7.84
N GLU A 34 -4.09 -9.18 -7.20
CA GLU A 34 -4.10 -9.27 -5.74
C GLU A 34 -3.06 -8.33 -5.12
N GLN A 35 -1.84 -8.27 -5.67
CA GLN A 35 -0.81 -7.35 -5.18
C GLN A 35 -1.17 -5.88 -5.38
N LEU A 36 -1.76 -5.54 -6.53
CA LEU A 36 -2.21 -4.17 -6.78
C LEU A 36 -3.31 -3.77 -5.79
N ALA A 37 -4.26 -4.66 -5.49
CA ALA A 37 -5.26 -4.43 -4.45
C ALA A 37 -4.59 -4.23 -3.07
N MET A 38 -3.61 -5.06 -2.69
CA MET A 38 -2.88 -4.91 -1.43
C MET A 38 -2.16 -3.56 -1.32
N ILE A 39 -1.54 -3.08 -2.41
CA ILE A 39 -0.89 -1.76 -2.44
C ILE A 39 -1.93 -0.66 -2.21
N LEU A 40 -3.08 -0.72 -2.89
CA LEU A 40 -4.15 0.26 -2.74
C LEU A 40 -4.71 0.28 -1.31
N TYR A 41 -4.91 -0.89 -0.70
CA TYR A 41 -5.26 -0.99 0.71
C TYR A 41 -4.24 -0.28 1.61
N ARG A 42 -2.95 -0.53 1.40
CA ARG A 42 -1.90 0.09 2.20
C ARG A 42 -1.81 1.60 2.01
N VAL A 43 -2.11 2.10 0.81
CA VAL A 43 -2.24 3.54 0.57
C VAL A 43 -3.48 4.13 1.24
N SER A 44 -4.60 3.38 1.33
CA SER A 44 -5.82 3.86 1.99
C SER A 44 -5.63 4.15 3.47
N ASP A 45 -4.72 3.42 4.14
CA ASP A 45 -4.41 3.60 5.57
C ASP A 45 -3.86 5.00 5.87
N LEU A 46 -3.25 5.69 4.88
CA LEU A 46 -2.77 7.08 5.06
C LEU A 46 -3.87 8.08 5.34
N TYR A 47 -5.10 7.76 4.93
CA TYR A 47 -6.25 8.65 5.06
C TYR A 47 -7.20 8.18 6.17
N ASP A 48 -6.99 7.00 6.74
CA ASP A 48 -7.86 6.45 7.77
C ASP A 48 -7.46 6.98 9.16
N PRO A 49 -8.29 7.78 9.85
CA PRO A 49 -7.98 8.29 11.18
C PRO A 49 -7.86 7.20 12.25
N GLY A 50 -8.28 5.97 11.97
CA GLY A 50 -8.13 4.81 12.84
C GLY A 50 -6.83 4.03 12.65
N GLU A 51 -6.05 4.33 11.61
CA GLU A 51 -4.79 3.66 11.30
C GLU A 51 -3.59 4.54 11.65
N GLU A 52 -2.57 3.94 12.27
CA GLU A 52 -1.28 4.59 12.48
C GLU A 52 -0.35 4.22 11.33
N ALA A 53 -0.43 4.98 10.24
CA ALA A 53 0.38 4.73 9.03
C ALA A 53 1.07 6.01 8.55
N THR A 54 2.38 5.93 8.28
CA THR A 54 3.13 7.07 7.70
C THR A 54 3.44 6.87 6.21
N PRO A 55 3.59 7.95 5.42
CA PRO A 55 3.99 7.86 4.01
C PRO A 55 5.25 7.02 3.78
N GLU A 56 6.22 7.11 4.69
CA GLU A 56 7.49 6.39 4.62
C GLU A 56 7.32 4.90 4.89
N GLU A 57 6.45 4.54 5.83
CA GLU A 57 6.05 3.16 6.08
C GLU A 57 5.33 2.57 4.86
N ILE A 58 4.37 3.31 4.27
CA ILE A 58 3.67 2.85 3.06
C ILE A 58 4.67 2.63 1.93
N HIS A 59 5.56 3.59 1.67
CA HIS A 59 6.58 3.48 0.63
C HIS A 59 7.48 2.25 0.82
N ARG A 60 7.91 1.99 2.06
CA ARG A 60 8.71 0.79 2.38
C ARG A 60 7.93 -0.50 2.14
N ASN A 61 6.67 -0.55 2.56
CA ASN A 61 5.80 -1.72 2.35
C ASN A 61 5.58 -2.00 0.86
N VAL A 62 5.21 -0.99 0.08
CA VAL A 62 4.99 -1.10 -1.38
C VAL A 62 6.27 -1.54 -2.09
N ARG A 63 7.42 -0.94 -1.75
CA ARG A 63 8.72 -1.35 -2.30
C ARG A 63 9.00 -2.83 -2.03
N ASN A 64 8.80 -3.28 -0.80
CA ASN A 64 9.01 -4.67 -0.43
C ASN A 64 8.11 -5.62 -1.24
N ILE A 65 6.83 -5.29 -1.41
CA ILE A 65 5.89 -6.09 -2.22
C ILE A 65 6.41 -6.26 -3.65
N LEU A 66 6.87 -5.17 -4.28
CA LEU A 66 7.40 -5.19 -5.64
C LEU A 66 8.74 -5.94 -5.76
N GLU A 67 9.64 -5.78 -4.79
CA GLU A 67 10.95 -6.45 -4.77
C GLU A 67 10.85 -7.96 -4.56
N ILE A 68 9.95 -8.42 -3.69
CA ILE A 68 9.68 -9.84 -3.48
C ILE A 68 9.21 -10.50 -4.79
N LYS A 69 8.37 -9.82 -5.55
CA LYS A 69 7.92 -10.31 -6.86
C LYS A 69 9.08 -10.42 -7.85
N ALA A 70 9.94 -9.41 -7.91
CA ALA A 70 11.10 -9.41 -8.81
C ALA A 70 12.10 -10.55 -8.52
N ARG A 71 12.15 -11.04 -7.27
CA ARG A 71 13.02 -12.15 -6.84
C ARG A 71 12.38 -13.53 -6.97
N GLY A 72 11.13 -13.64 -7.42
CA GLY A 72 10.44 -14.92 -7.63
C GLY A 72 9.73 -15.49 -6.40
N GLY A 73 9.47 -14.68 -5.36
CA GLY A 73 8.76 -15.11 -4.15
C GLY A 73 9.42 -14.61 -2.86
N LEU A 74 8.73 -14.81 -1.73
CA LEU A 74 9.28 -14.53 -0.39
C LEU A 74 10.53 -15.41 -0.21
N PRO A 75 11.66 -14.88 0.29
CA PRO A 75 12.76 -15.75 0.70
C PRO A 75 12.23 -16.69 1.78
N ASP A 76 12.53 -17.98 1.65
CA ASP A 76 12.27 -18.95 2.70
C ASP A 76 12.78 -18.35 4.01
N ARG A 77 11.85 -18.18 4.97
CA ARG A 77 12.23 -17.86 6.34
C ARG A 77 12.77 -19.13 6.95
N ASP A 78 14.04 -19.41 6.65
CA ASP A 78 14.81 -20.44 7.32
C ASP A 78 15.01 -20.05 8.79
N GLY A 79 14.46 -20.90 9.68
CA GLY A 79 15.07 -21.41 10.91
C GLY A 79 15.56 -20.43 11.97
#